data_AF-A4G5A1-F1
#
_entry.id   AF-A4G5A1-F1
#
_cell.length_a   1.000
_cell.length_b   1.000
_cell.length_c   1.000
_cell.angle_alpha   90.00
_cell.angle_beta   90.00
_cell.angle_gamma   90.00
#
_symmetry.space_group_name_H-M   'P 1'
#
loop_
_entity.id
_entity.type
_entity.pdbx_description
1 polymer ?
#
loop_
_entity_poly.entity_id
_entity_poly.type
_entity_poly.pdbx_seq_one_letter_code
_entity_poly.pdbx_strand_id
1 'polypeptide(L)' 'MNFRPGTPVFEFRIATRSGVLLYAVDADFLSTVRRAVAAKRKWQLLLPASTLRVHLLYPNGKRVPRADIKAALKAIQGER' A
#
# COMPACT_ATOMS: atom_id res chain seq x y z
N MET A 1 -3.59 -8.73 12.91
CA MET A 1 -4.51 -9.65 12.22
C MET A 1 -3.78 -10.97 12.06
N ASN A 2 -4.30 -12.06 12.63
CA ASN A 2 -3.74 -13.40 12.42
C ASN A 2 -4.37 -13.96 11.13
N PHE A 3 -3.60 -14.02 10.05
CA PHE A 3 -4.05 -14.65 8.80
C PHE A 3 -3.86 -16.16 8.92
N ARG A 4 -4.82 -16.94 8.44
CA ARG A 4 -4.66 -18.39 8.35
C ARG A 4 -3.56 -18.71 7.33
N PRO A 5 -2.76 -19.77 7.52
CA PRO A 5 -1.84 -20.24 6.49
C PRO A 5 -2.58 -20.41 5.15
N GLY A 6 -2.03 -19.84 4.07
CA GLY A 6 -2.65 -19.87 2.74
C GLY A 6 -3.67 -18.75 2.44
N THR A 7 -3.93 -17.83 3.38
CA THR A 7 -4.78 -16.66 3.07
C THR A 7 -4.08 -15.77 2.04
N PRO A 8 -4.69 -15.48 0.88
CA PRO A 8 -4.13 -14.55 -0.07
C PRO A 8 -4.09 -13.15 0.56
N VAL A 9 -2.89 -12.60 0.70
CA VAL A 9 -2.71 -11.26 1.30
C VAL A 9 -2.06 -10.32 0.29
N PHE A 10 -2.62 -9.13 0.18
CA PHE A 10 -2.01 -8.02 -0.52
C PHE A 10 -0.95 -7.41 0.38
N GLU A 11 0.16 -6.98 -0.21
CA GLU A 11 1.24 -6.33 0.55
C GLU A 11 1.40 -4.89 0.11
N PHE A 12 1.73 -4.02 1.05
CA PHE A 12 2.27 -2.71 0.74
C PHE A 12 3.53 -2.38 1.53
N ARG A 13 4.43 -1.66 0.88
CA ARG A 13 5.70 -1.20 1.46
C ARG A 13 5.89 0.28 1.18
N ILE A 14 6.29 1.03 2.19
CA ILE A 14 6.79 2.41 2.03
C ILE A 14 8.30 2.36 2.13
N ALA A 15 8.97 2.71 1.05
CA ALA A 15 10.42 2.72 0.96
C ALA A 15 10.94 4.14 0.73
N THR A 16 12.09 4.42 1.31
CA THR A 16 12.96 5.56 1.01
C THR A 16 14.19 5.06 0.25
N ARG A 17 15.12 5.96 -0.08
CA ARG A 17 16.44 5.57 -0.58
C ARG A 17 17.22 4.70 0.42
N SER A 18 17.00 4.90 1.71
CA SER A 18 17.75 4.24 2.79
C SER A 18 17.17 2.90 3.22
N GLY A 19 15.96 2.55 2.77
CA GLY A 19 15.32 1.27 3.13
C GLY A 19 13.79 1.33 3.21
N VAL A 20 13.20 0.27 3.75
CA VAL A 20 11.75 0.15 3.96
C VAL A 20 11.38 0.75 5.33
N LEU A 21 10.52 1.77 5.33
CA LEU A 21 10.00 2.42 6.54
C LEU A 21 8.82 1.66 7.14
N LEU A 22 7.98 1.08 6.28
CA LEU A 22 6.78 0.37 6.69
C LEU A 22 6.53 -0.78 5.74
N TYR A 23 6.24 -1.94 6.30
CA TYR A 23 5.72 -3.11 5.62
C TYR A 23 4.41 -3.50 6.30
N ALA A 24 3.38 -3.76 5.50
CA ALA A 24 2.11 -4.25 6.01
C ALA A 24 1.40 -5.10 4.97
N VAL A 25 0.56 -6.00 5.48
CA VAL A 25 -0.27 -6.89 4.67
C VAL A 25 -1.74 -6.74 5.06
N ASP A 26 -2.62 -7.01 4.10
CA ASP A 26 -4.07 -7.00 4.28
C ASP A 26 -4.72 -8.07 3.38
N ALA A 27 -5.89 -8.58 3.76
CA ALA A 27 -6.64 -9.51 2.91
C ALA A 27 -7.42 -8.79 1.81
N ASP A 28 -7.72 -7.51 2.01
CA ASP A 28 -8.51 -6.70 1.09
C ASP A 28 -7.66 -5.69 0.31
N PHE A 29 -7.88 -5.61 -1.00
CA PHE A 29 -7.11 -4.73 -1.88
C PHE A 29 -7.40 -3.25 -1.62
N LEU A 30 -8.67 -2.87 -1.44
CA LEU A 30 -9.06 -1.47 -1.23
C LEU A 30 -8.55 -0.97 0.13
N SER A 31 -8.65 -1.78 1.18
CA SER A 31 -8.06 -1.53 2.49
C SER A 31 -6.55 -1.34 2.38
N THR A 32 -5.86 -2.20 1.63
CA THR A 32 -4.41 -2.09 1.38
C THR A 32 -4.07 -0.74 0.74
N VAL A 33 -4.77 -0.35 -0.33
CA VAL A 33 -4.53 0.92 -1.02
C VAL A 33 -4.83 2.11 -0.10
N ARG A 34 -5.94 2.08 0.64
CA ARG A 34 -6.32 3.13 1.59
C ARG A 34 -5.26 3.31 2.67
N ARG A 35 -4.78 2.22 3.27
CA ARG A 35 -3.71 2.23 4.28
C ARG A 35 -2.39 2.72 3.70
N ALA A 36 -2.04 2.31 2.48
CA ALA A 36 -0.84 2.77 1.80
C ALA A 36 -0.86 4.29 1.54
N VAL A 37 -2.01 4.85 1.13
CA VAL A 37 -2.18 6.30 0.94
C VAL A 37 -2.07 7.05 2.27
N ALA A 38 -2.76 6.59 3.30
CA ALA A 38 -2.72 7.21 4.63
C ALA A 38 -1.30 7.19 5.21
N ALA A 39 -0.61 6.04 5.11
CA ALA A 39 0.75 5.89 5.58
C ALA A 39 1.73 6.73 4.76
N LYS A 40 1.58 6.82 3.43
CA LYS A 40 2.42 7.70 2.60
C LYS A 40 2.27 9.16 3.03
N ARG A 41 1.04 9.64 3.22
CA ARG A 41 0.78 11.02 3.69
C ARG A 41 1.42 11.28 5.05
N LYS A 42 1.25 10.36 6.00
CA LYS A 42 1.87 10.46 7.34
C LYS A 42 3.39 10.56 7.25
N TRP A 43 4.04 9.66 6.51
CA TRP A 43 5.49 9.68 6.36
C TRP A 43 6.00 10.87 5.56
N GLN A 44 5.22 11.38 4.61
CA GLN A 44 5.60 12.57 3.83
C GLN A 44 5.61 13.83 4.69
N LEU A 45 4.75 13.91 5.71
CA LEU A 45 4.79 14.99 6.71
C LEU A 45 6.00 14.85 7.64
N LEU A 46 6.37 13.62 8.03
CA LEU A 46 7.52 13.37 8.91
C LEU A 46 8.87 13.52 8.20
N LEU A 47 8.93 13.23 6.90
CA LEU A 47 10.14 13.22 6.10
C LEU A 47 9.96 14.03 4.80
N PRO A 48 9.74 15.35 4.88
CA PRO A 48 9.40 16.18 3.72
C PRO A 48 10.50 16.25 2.65
N ALA A 49 11.77 16.13 3.07
CA ALA A 49 12.92 16.12 2.16
C ALA A 49 13.20 14.74 1.54
N SER A 50 12.48 13.69 1.96
CA SER A 50 12.73 12.33 1.49
C SER A 50 11.82 11.94 0.32
N THR A 51 12.40 11.25 -0.67
CA THR A 51 11.59 10.61 -1.73
C THR A 51 10.97 9.32 -1.20
N LEU A 52 9.65 9.32 -1.03
CA LEU A 52 8.88 8.16 -0.61
C LEU A 52 8.32 7.39 -1.81
N ARG A 53 8.60 6.09 -1.86
CA ARG A 53 8.09 5.15 -2.85
C ARG A 53 7.12 4.17 -2.19
N VAL A 54 5.96 3.98 -2.82
CA VAL A 54 4.98 2.99 -2.39
C VAL A 54 5.03 1.81 -3.35
N HIS A 55 5.25 0.62 -2.81
CA HIS A 55 5.21 -0.64 -3.52
C HIS A 55 3.98 -1.40 -3.07
N LEU A 56 3.13 -1.81 -4.02
CA LEU A 56 1.95 -2.62 -3.79
C LEU A 56 2.12 -3.94 -4.53
N LEU A 57 1.85 -5.05 -3.86
CA LEU A 57 1.97 -6.41 -4.40
C LEU A 57 0.64 -7.16 -4.23
N TYR A 58 0.28 -7.95 -5.24
CA TYR A 58 -0.77 -8.96 -5.13
C TYR A 58 -0.29 -10.14 -4.27
N PRO A 59 -1.22 -11.00 -3.81
CA PRO A 59 -0.89 -12.23 -3.09
C PRO A 59 0.08 -13.18 -3.81
N ASN A 60 0.14 -13.11 -5.14
CA ASN A 60 1.08 -13.89 -5.95
C ASN A 60 2.48 -13.25 -6.07
N GLY A 61 2.76 -12.20 -5.30
CA GLY A 61 4.03 -11.46 -5.31
C GLY A 61 4.22 -10.53 -6.51
N LYS A 62 3.27 -10.50 -7.47
CA LYS A 62 3.36 -9.58 -8.62
C LYS A 62 3.06 -8.16 -8.19
N ARG A 63 3.75 -7.20 -8.80
CA ARG A 63 3.49 -5.78 -8.59
C ARG A 63 2.11 -5.39 -9.11
N VAL A 64 1.37 -4.62 -8.31
CA VAL A 64 0.09 -4.07 -8.72
C VAL A 64 0.31 -3.02 -9.83
N PRO A 65 -0.33 -3.15 -11.00
CA PRO A 65 -0.21 -2.21 -12.09
C PRO A 65 -0.86 -0.87 -11.73
N ARG A 66 -0.41 0.20 -12.40
CA ARG A 66 -0.92 1.55 -12.16
C ARG A 66 -2.43 1.69 -12.45
N ALA A 67 -2.95 0.92 -13.40
CA ALA A 67 -4.37 0.94 -13.76
C ALA A 67 -5.25 0.55 -12.56
N ASP A 68 -4.93 -0.58 -11.91
CA ASP A 68 -5.66 -1.08 -10.74
C ASP A 68 -5.53 -0.15 -9.53
N ILE A 69 -4.35 0.44 -9.31
CA ILE A 69 -4.17 1.46 -8.27
C ILE A 69 -5.07 2.67 -8.55
N LYS A 70 -5.13 3.14 -9.80
CA LYS A 70 -5.98 4.28 -10.18
C LYS A 70 -7.47 3.95 -10.02
N ALA A 71 -7.88 2.74 -10.38
CA ALA A 71 -9.25 2.27 -10.18
C ALA A 71 -9.63 2.20 -8.70
N ALA A 72 -8.76 1.64 -7.85
CA ALA A 72 -8.95 1.59 -6.41
C ALA A 72 -9.03 3.00 -5.78
N LEU A 73 -8.15 3.91 -6.18
CA LEU A 73 -8.19 5.30 -5.71
C LEU A 73 -9.49 6.00 -6.11
N LYS A 74 -10.00 5.74 -7.31
CA LYS A 74 -11.30 6.28 -7.76
C LYS A 74 -12.45 5.71 -6.94
N ALA A 75 -12.45 4.41 -6.67
CA ALA A 75 -13.46 3.77 -5.83
C ALA A 75 -13.46 4.36 -4.40
N ILE A 76 -12.30 4.51 -3.78
CA ILE A 76 -12.15 5.12 -2.44
C ILE A 76 -12.65 6.58 -2.42
N GLN A 77 -12.48 7.33 -3.51
CA GLN A 77 -12.95 8.72 -3.60
C GLN A 77 -14.47 8.82 -3.84
N GLY A 78 -15.06 7.83 -4.52
CA GLY A 78 -16.50 7.80 -4.83
C GLY A 78 -17.39 7.34 -3.67
N GLU A 79 -16.82 6.75 -2.61
CA GLU A 79 -17.53 6.37 -1.38
C GLU A 79 -17.82 7.57 -0.43
N ARG A 80 -17.61 8.81 -0.89
CA ARG A 80 -17.61 10.01 -0.04
C ARG A 80 -18.82 10.92 -0.26
#